data_AF-A0A2A4K6J0-F1
#
_entry.id   AF-A0A2A4K6J0-F1
#
_cell.length_a   1.000
_cell.length_b   1.000
_cell.length_c   1.000
_cell.angle_alpha   90.00
_cell.angle_beta   90.00
_cell.angle_gamma   90.00
#
_symmetry.space_group_name_H-M   'P 1'
#
loop_
_entity.id
_entity.type
_entity.pdbx_description
1 polymer ?
#
loop_
_entity_poly.entity_id
_entity_poly.type
_entity_poly.pdbx_seq_one_letter_code
_entity_poly.pdbx_strand_id
1 'polypeptide(L)'
;MSYVAYASVPSRLPGDGMEHNFEKYGTNVVNNMGLPYEYASNMHYGRYGFSINGQATMLPIYNDNGLMGQQQFVTGWDWLRANRHYNCPGAWSAPINAEELAKGTYLHEYKAEDDAALEDSPQEVVEALPQEDIVPDKVSVVEFAQ
;
A
#
# COMPACT_ATOMS: atom_id res chain seq x y z
N MET A 1 8.24 13.02 2.32
CA MET A 1 7.07 13.17 1.46
C MET A 1 6.37 14.43 1.89
N SER A 2 6.31 15.45 1.03
CA SER A 2 5.18 16.35 1.15
C SER A 2 4.07 15.54 0.55
N TYR A 3 3.25 14.94 1.42
CA TYR A 3 2.06 14.25 0.99
C TYR A 3 1.07 15.35 0.58
N VAL A 4 1.24 15.89 -0.63
CA VAL A 4 0.10 16.41 -1.35
C VAL A 4 -0.71 15.16 -1.69
N ALA A 5 -1.57 14.74 -0.75
CA ALA A 5 -2.59 13.77 -1.06
C ALA A 5 -3.38 14.37 -2.21
N TYR A 6 -3.34 13.72 -3.36
CA TYR A 6 -4.26 14.03 -4.44
C TYR A 6 -5.63 13.39 -4.18
N ALA A 7 -5.87 12.87 -2.98
CA ALA A 7 -7.19 12.51 -2.50
C ALA A 7 -7.62 13.47 -1.38
N SER A 8 -8.89 13.89 -1.42
CA SER A 8 -9.53 14.65 -0.34
C SER A 8 -10.28 13.69 0.57
N VAL A 9 -10.16 13.90 1.89
CA VAL A 9 -10.94 13.19 2.91
C VAL A 9 -12.11 14.10 3.29
N PRO A 10 -13.36 13.77 2.94
CA PRO A 10 -14.52 14.57 3.33
C PRO A 10 -14.65 14.64 4.85
N SER A 11 -15.27 15.69 5.38
CA SER A 11 -15.58 15.82 6.81
C SER A 11 -16.64 14.82 7.34
N ARG A 12 -16.99 13.79 6.54
CA ARG A 12 -17.93 12.74 6.93
C ARG A 12 -17.13 11.62 7.58
N LEU A 13 -17.63 11.19 8.73
CA LEU A 13 -16.91 10.35 9.68
C LEU A 13 -16.39 9.06 9.00
N PRO A 14 -15.06 8.83 9.01
CA PRO A 14 -14.52 7.48 9.10
C PRO A 14 -15.23 6.74 10.26
N GLY A 15 -15.24 5.41 10.27
CA GLY A 15 -15.76 4.69 11.43
C GLY A 15 -15.16 5.22 12.73
N ASP A 16 -15.98 5.30 13.78
CA ASP A 16 -15.55 5.90 15.06
C ASP A 16 -14.18 5.35 15.49
N GLY A 17 -13.19 6.25 15.62
CA GLY A 17 -11.82 5.91 16.00
C GLY A 17 -10.88 5.51 14.85
N MET A 18 -11.34 5.52 13.60
CA MET A 18 -10.54 5.19 12.40
C MET A 18 -9.90 6.40 11.72
N GLU A 19 -10.07 7.60 12.26
CA GLU A 19 -9.55 8.85 11.69
C GLU A 19 -8.02 8.84 11.54
N HIS A 20 -7.33 8.18 12.48
CA HIS A 20 -5.87 8.05 12.48
C HIS A 20 -5.33 7.38 11.21
N ASN A 21 -6.12 6.56 10.51
CA ASN A 21 -5.73 5.92 9.26
C ASN A 21 -5.54 6.91 8.10
N PHE A 22 -6.05 8.14 8.24
CA PHE A 22 -5.98 9.19 7.22
C PHE A 22 -4.98 10.30 7.58
N GLU A 23 -4.26 10.15 8.69
CA GLU A 23 -3.23 11.10 9.10
C GLU A 23 -2.08 11.12 8.09
N LYS A 24 -1.64 12.33 7.73
CA LYS A 24 -0.55 12.54 6.77
C LYS A 24 0.76 12.65 7.52
N TYR A 25 1.77 11.93 7.03
CA TYR A 25 3.13 12.08 7.53
C TYR A 25 3.90 13.17 6.79
N GLY A 26 4.69 13.94 7.55
CA GLY A 26 5.53 15.03 7.04
C GLY A 26 6.76 14.55 6.27
N THR A 27 7.45 15.51 5.63
CA THR A 27 8.62 15.20 4.79
C THR A 27 9.79 14.57 5.52
N ASN A 28 9.86 14.81 6.81
CA ASN A 28 10.88 14.32 7.73
C ASN A 28 10.72 12.84 8.11
N VAL A 29 9.54 12.24 7.94
CA VAL A 29 9.27 10.85 8.36
C VAL A 29 9.26 9.89 7.19
N VAL A 30 8.85 10.36 6.02
CA VAL A 30 8.59 9.49 4.85
C VAL A 30 9.30 10.03 3.60
N ASN A 31 9.54 9.23 2.54
CA ASN A 31 10.12 9.72 1.26
C ASN A 31 9.48 9.06 0.01
N ASN A 32 9.09 9.86 -1.00
CA ASN A 32 8.46 9.38 -2.25
C ASN A 32 9.47 8.77 -3.23
N MET A 33 10.77 8.83 -2.92
CA MET A 33 11.84 8.30 -3.76
C MET A 33 11.80 8.85 -5.19
N GLY A 34 11.43 10.12 -5.35
CA GLY A 34 11.30 10.78 -6.65
C GLY A 34 10.11 10.34 -7.50
N LEU A 35 9.23 9.47 -6.99
CA LEU A 35 8.03 9.02 -7.70
C LEU A 35 6.83 9.95 -7.40
N PRO A 36 5.94 10.19 -8.38
CA PRO A 36 4.69 10.90 -8.14
C PRO A 36 3.68 10.01 -7.39
N TYR A 37 2.58 10.64 -6.99
CA TYR A 37 1.45 9.93 -6.38
C TYR A 37 0.70 9.09 -7.43
N GLU A 38 0.26 7.90 -7.05
CA GLU A 38 -0.40 6.95 -7.94
C GLU A 38 -1.65 6.38 -7.29
N TYR A 39 -2.81 6.60 -7.91
CA TYR A 39 -4.09 6.06 -7.40
C TYR A 39 -4.20 4.54 -7.53
N ALA A 40 -3.55 3.96 -8.55
CA ALA A 40 -3.57 2.54 -8.82
C ALA A 40 -2.58 1.73 -7.97
N SER A 41 -1.81 2.37 -7.08
CA SER A 41 -0.89 1.66 -6.18
C SER A 41 -1.67 0.63 -5.36
N ASN A 42 -1.11 -0.57 -5.21
CA ASN A 42 -1.72 -1.66 -4.42
C ASN A 42 -1.88 -1.26 -2.93
N MET A 43 -1.06 -0.31 -2.48
CA MET A 43 -1.09 0.24 -1.13
C MET A 43 -2.13 1.35 -0.95
N HIS A 44 -2.76 1.83 -2.01
CA HIS A 44 -3.73 2.92 -1.94
C HIS A 44 -5.08 2.40 -1.43
N TYR A 45 -5.64 3.01 -0.39
CA TYR A 45 -7.00 2.68 0.07
C TYR A 45 -8.07 2.98 -1.00
N GLY A 46 -9.12 2.15 -1.05
CA GLY A 46 -10.27 2.41 -1.91
C GLY A 46 -11.11 3.61 -1.46
N ARG A 47 -11.94 4.11 -2.38
CA ARG A 47 -12.84 5.26 -2.17
C ARG A 47 -13.67 5.20 -0.88
N TYR A 48 -14.04 4.00 -0.43
CA TYR A 48 -14.92 3.75 0.71
C TYR A 48 -14.19 3.18 1.93
N GLY A 49 -12.84 3.21 1.97
CA GLY A 49 -12.07 2.67 3.07
C GLY A 49 -12.53 3.24 4.43
N PHE A 50 -12.75 2.37 5.41
CA PHE A 50 -13.20 2.74 6.76
C PHE A 50 -14.55 3.49 6.81
N SER A 51 -15.34 3.48 5.75
CA SER A 51 -16.69 4.07 5.75
C SER A 51 -17.68 3.22 6.57
N ILE A 52 -18.45 3.85 7.45
CA ILE A 52 -19.53 3.21 8.23
C ILE A 52 -20.93 3.45 7.66
N ASN A 53 -21.08 4.45 6.81
CA ASN A 53 -22.35 4.87 6.23
C ASN A 53 -22.42 4.63 4.72
N GLY A 54 -21.47 3.87 4.17
CA GLY A 54 -21.37 3.58 2.74
C GLY A 54 -20.97 4.78 1.87
N GLN A 55 -20.69 5.95 2.46
CA GLN A 55 -20.23 7.13 1.73
C GLN A 55 -18.73 7.06 1.47
N ALA A 56 -18.27 7.75 0.42
CA ALA A 56 -16.85 7.85 0.12
C ALA A 56 -16.10 8.61 1.24
N THR A 57 -14.99 8.05 1.70
CA THR A 57 -14.05 8.65 2.67
C THR A 57 -12.83 9.23 1.98
N MET A 58 -12.56 8.85 0.73
CA MET A 58 -11.53 9.47 -0.11
C MET A 58 -12.06 9.74 -1.52
N LEU A 59 -11.85 10.96 -2.00
CA LEU A 59 -12.20 11.35 -3.36
C LEU A 59 -10.95 11.80 -4.11
N PRO A 60 -10.66 11.24 -5.30
CA PRO A 60 -9.52 11.65 -6.08
C PRO A 60 -9.74 13.07 -6.62
N ILE A 61 -8.68 13.87 -6.64
CA ILE A 61 -8.68 15.24 -7.21
C ILE A 61 -8.58 15.18 -8.74
N TYR A 62 -7.92 14.15 -9.26
CA TYR A 62 -7.79 13.88 -10.69
C TYR A 62 -8.49 12.57 -11.06
N ASN A 63 -8.65 12.28 -12.35
CA ASN A 63 -9.22 11.01 -12.77
C ASN A 63 -8.31 9.84 -12.31
N ASP A 64 -8.89 8.92 -11.54
CA ASP A 64 -8.23 7.72 -11.02
C ASP A 64 -8.48 6.47 -11.90
N ASN A 65 -9.24 6.61 -12.99
CA ASN A 65 -9.71 5.53 -13.84
C ASN A 65 -10.44 4.42 -13.05
N GLY A 66 -10.96 4.72 -11.86
CA GLY A 66 -11.58 3.74 -10.96
C GLY A 66 -10.61 2.72 -10.35
N LEU A 67 -9.30 2.98 -10.37
CA LEU A 67 -8.27 2.04 -9.88
C LEU A 67 -7.92 2.25 -8.40
N MET A 68 -8.47 3.26 -7.71
CA MET A 68 -8.27 3.43 -6.27
C MET A 68 -8.71 2.19 -5.49
N GLY A 69 -7.80 1.64 -4.69
CA GLY A 69 -8.09 0.45 -3.88
C GLY A 69 -8.04 -0.87 -4.64
N GLN A 70 -7.53 -0.89 -5.86
CA GLN A 70 -7.25 -2.15 -6.54
C GLN A 70 -6.24 -2.97 -5.72
N GLN A 71 -6.46 -4.28 -5.62
CA GLN A 71 -5.54 -5.22 -4.98
C GLN A 71 -5.10 -6.36 -5.92
N GLN A 72 -5.36 -6.21 -7.22
CA GLN A 72 -5.18 -7.26 -8.21
C GLN A 72 -3.74 -7.35 -8.73
N PHE A 73 -3.00 -6.24 -8.70
CA PHE A 73 -1.63 -6.18 -9.19
C PHE A 73 -0.78 -5.20 -8.36
N VAL A 74 0.54 -5.39 -8.41
CA VAL A 74 1.54 -4.44 -7.91
C VAL A 74 2.00 -3.61 -9.11
N THR A 75 1.93 -2.29 -9.01
CA THR A 75 2.28 -1.42 -10.14
C THR A 75 3.80 -1.41 -10.37
N GLY A 76 4.23 -1.05 -11.59
CA GLY A 76 5.64 -0.82 -11.88
C GLY A 76 6.27 0.24 -10.96
N TRP A 77 5.48 1.26 -10.55
CA TRP A 77 5.95 2.29 -9.62
C TRP A 77 5.97 1.83 -8.16
N ASP A 78 5.09 0.91 -7.75
CA ASP A 78 5.20 0.25 -6.44
C ASP A 78 6.49 -0.56 -6.35
N TRP A 79 6.77 -1.38 -7.38
CA TRP A 79 8.03 -2.11 -7.52
C TRP A 79 9.25 -1.17 -7.52
N LEU A 80 9.20 -0.10 -8.33
CA LEU A 80 10.29 0.86 -8.41
C LEU A 80 10.50 1.60 -7.07
N ARG A 81 9.43 1.89 -6.33
CA ARG A 81 9.51 2.51 -5.00
C ARG A 81 10.25 1.60 -4.03
N ALA A 82 9.92 0.30 -4.01
CA ALA A 82 10.62 -0.69 -3.19
C ALA A 82 12.10 -0.80 -3.60
N ASN A 83 12.38 -0.91 -4.90
CA ASN A 83 13.75 -0.99 -5.40
C ASN A 83 14.61 0.23 -5.05
N ARG A 84 14.04 1.44 -5.12
CA ARG A 84 14.72 2.66 -4.67
C ARG A 84 14.93 2.68 -3.16
N HIS A 85 13.98 2.15 -2.38
CA HIS A 85 14.09 2.07 -0.92
C HIS A 85 15.23 1.16 -0.48
N TYR A 86 15.41 0.02 -1.15
CA TYR A 86 16.48 -0.94 -0.86
C TYR A 86 17.77 -0.72 -1.69
N ASN A 87 17.85 0.37 -2.46
CA ASN A 87 18.99 0.70 -3.32
C ASN A 87 19.40 -0.43 -4.29
N CYS A 88 18.41 -1.10 -4.89
CA CYS A 88 18.66 -2.12 -5.90
C CYS A 88 19.41 -1.53 -7.12
N PRO A 89 20.30 -2.31 -7.77
CA PRO A 89 21.00 -1.87 -8.98
C PRO A 89 20.03 -1.34 -10.05
N GLY A 90 20.34 -0.17 -10.62
CA GLY A 90 19.55 0.44 -11.70
C GLY A 90 18.25 1.16 -11.27
N ALA A 91 17.83 1.08 -10.00
CA ALA A 91 16.56 1.67 -9.54
C ALA A 91 16.50 3.20 -9.66
N TRP A 92 17.62 3.88 -9.47
CA TRP A 92 17.71 5.34 -9.57
C TRP A 92 17.91 5.84 -11.01
N SER A 93 18.34 4.97 -11.92
CA SER A 93 18.45 5.26 -13.36
C SER A 93 17.19 4.89 -14.16
N ALA A 94 16.28 4.10 -13.58
CA ALA A 94 15.04 3.71 -14.25
C ALA A 94 14.16 4.94 -14.54
N PRO A 95 13.67 5.08 -15.79
CA PRO A 95 12.86 6.22 -16.18
C PRO A 95 11.52 6.24 -15.45
N ILE A 96 11.03 7.44 -15.13
CA ILE A 96 9.67 7.64 -14.62
C ILE A 96 8.80 8.04 -15.81
N ASN A 97 8.03 7.09 -16.33
CA ASN A 97 7.15 7.29 -17.47
C ASN A 97 5.75 7.70 -17.00
N ALA A 98 5.51 9.01 -16.92
CA ALA A 98 4.20 9.55 -16.55
C ALA A 98 3.03 9.04 -17.45
N GLU A 99 3.34 8.55 -18.65
CA GLU A 99 2.35 7.93 -19.56
C GLU A 99 1.83 6.56 -19.09
N GLU A 100 2.56 5.82 -18.24
CA GLU A 100 2.06 4.56 -17.66
C GLU A 100 0.89 4.80 -16.70
N LEU A 101 0.88 5.95 -16.00
CA LEU A 101 -0.24 6.40 -15.16
C LEU A 101 -1.56 6.48 -15.93
N ALA A 102 -1.50 6.85 -17.22
CA ALA A 102 -2.67 7.04 -18.07
C ALA A 102 -3.14 5.75 -18.77
N LYS A 103 -2.25 4.76 -18.92
CA LYS A 103 -2.50 3.57 -19.75
C LYS A 103 -3.08 2.39 -18.98
N GLY A 104 -3.00 2.38 -17.65
CA GLY A 104 -3.58 1.30 -16.82
C GLY A 104 -2.98 -0.09 -17.08
N THR A 105 -1.94 -0.17 -17.92
CA THR A 105 -1.18 -1.40 -18.21
C THR A 105 -0.15 -1.58 -17.11
N TYR A 106 -0.63 -1.99 -15.94
CA TYR A 106 0.17 -2.21 -14.72
C TYR A 106 0.54 -3.67 -14.49
N LEU A 107 0.44 -4.50 -15.52
CA LEU A 107 1.07 -5.81 -15.50
C LEU A 107 2.55 -5.59 -15.80
N HIS A 108 3.36 -5.46 -14.74
CA HIS A 108 4.73 -5.90 -14.88
C HIS A 108 4.64 -7.42 -15.10
N GLU A 109 4.86 -7.84 -16.35
CA GLU A 109 4.87 -9.25 -16.69
C GLU A 109 5.97 -9.90 -15.84
N TYR A 110 5.58 -10.72 -14.86
CA TYR A 110 6.53 -11.47 -14.07
C TYR A 110 7.34 -12.33 -15.04
N LYS A 111 8.62 -11.98 -15.22
CA LYS A 111 9.56 -12.79 -15.95
C LYS A 111 10.23 -13.70 -14.94
N ALA A 112 9.97 -15.00 -15.04
CA ALA A 112 10.60 -16.03 -14.20
C ALA A 112 12.14 -16.02 -14.26
N GLU A 113 12.72 -15.27 -15.19
CA GLU A 113 14.15 -15.03 -15.37
C GLU A 113 14.77 -14.20 -14.23
N ASP A 114 13.98 -13.38 -13.54
CA ASP A 114 14.46 -12.48 -12.46
C ASP A 114 14.68 -13.22 -11.13
N ASP A 115 14.13 -14.44 -10.98
CA ASP A 115 14.28 -15.27 -9.76
C ASP A 115 15.61 -16.02 -9.71
N ALA A 116 16.31 -16.16 -10.85
CA ALA A 116 17.61 -16.82 -10.91
C ALA A 116 18.70 -16.07 -10.12
N ALA A 117 18.48 -14.79 -9.78
CA ALA A 117 19.40 -13.98 -8.98
C ALA A 117 19.20 -14.13 -7.45
N LEU A 118 18.13 -14.81 -7.00
CA LEU A 118 17.84 -15.06 -5.59
C LEU A 118 18.37 -16.42 -5.09
N GLU A 119 18.74 -17.32 -5.99
CA GLU A 119 19.28 -18.64 -5.63
C GLU A 119 20.74 -18.63 -5.14
N ASP A 120 21.50 -17.55 -5.37
CA ASP A 120 22.91 -17.45 -4.94
C ASP A 120 23.10 -16.72 -3.59
N SER A 121 22.01 -16.34 -2.91
CA SER A 121 22.11 -15.93 -1.52
C SER A 121 22.21 -17.17 -0.63
N PRO A 122 23.24 -17.29 0.24
CA PRO A 122 23.26 -18.38 1.21
C PRO A 122 21.98 -18.31 2.03
N GLN A 123 21.15 -19.36 1.95
CA GLN A 123 20.03 -19.53 2.86
C GLN A 123 20.60 -19.60 4.28
N GLU A 124 20.59 -18.47 4.98
CA GLU A 124 20.76 -18.48 6.42
C GLU A 124 19.57 -19.27 6.96
N VAL A 125 19.87 -20.40 7.59
CA VAL A 125 18.88 -21.30 8.17
C VAL A 125 18.11 -20.50 9.20
N VAL A 126 16.90 -20.05 8.83
CA VAL A 126 15.94 -19.52 9.79
C VAL A 126 15.51 -20.69 10.67
N GLU A 127 16.25 -20.89 11.76
CA GLU A 127 15.88 -21.80 12.82
C GLU A 127 14.48 -21.39 13.28
N ALA A 128 13.52 -22.30 13.10
CA ALA A 128 12.12 -22.02 13.34
C ALA A 128 11.94 -21.51 14.77
N LEU A 129 11.49 -20.25 14.90
CA LEU A 129 11.07 -19.72 16.18
C LEU A 129 10.00 -20.68 16.73
N PRO A 130 10.13 -21.17 17.98
CA PRO A 130 9.19 -22.11 18.54
C PRO A 130 7.79 -21.51 18.53
N GLN A 131 6.82 -22.25 18.01
CA GLN A 131 5.41 -21.89 18.09
C GLN A 131 5.02 -21.95 19.57
N GLU A 132 4.73 -20.80 20.18
CA GLU A 132 4.04 -20.79 21.47
C GLU A 132 2.59 -21.23 21.24
N ASP A 133 2.23 -22.33 21.89
CA ASP A 133 0.88 -22.87 21.91
C ASP A 133 -0.10 -21.83 22.48
N ILE A 134 -1.07 -21.41 21.66
CA ILE A 134 -2.20 -20.60 22.12
C ILE A 134 -3.06 -21.48 23.04
N VAL A 135 -2.87 -21.30 24.34
CA VAL A 135 -3.76 -21.87 25.37
C VAL A 135 -5.14 -21.23 25.22
N PRO A 136 -6.21 -22.00 25.00
CA PRO A 136 -7.55 -21.44 24.86
C PRO A 136 -8.08 -21.20 26.27
N ASP A 137 -8.06 -19.95 26.73
CA ASP A 137 -8.96 -19.59 27.82
C ASP A 137 -9.41 -18.13 27.82
N LYS A 138 -10.73 -17.99 28.01
CA LYS A 138 -11.53 -16.78 28.28
C LYS A 138 -12.01 -15.98 27.06
N VAL A 139 -13.00 -16.58 26.40
CA VAL A 139 -14.15 -15.85 25.83
C VAL A 139 -14.90 -15.20 27.00
N SER A 140 -14.82 -13.87 27.15
CA SER A 140 -15.77 -13.14 28.00
C SER A 140 -17.01 -12.82 27.18
N VAL A 141 -18.05 -13.62 27.36
CA VAL A 141 -19.41 -13.32 26.91
C VAL A 141 -19.90 -12.09 27.69
N VAL A 142 -20.17 -10.99 26.99
CA VAL A 142 -20.87 -9.85 27.58
C VAL A 142 -22.37 -10.15 27.48
N GLU A 143 -22.96 -10.63 28.57
CA GLU A 143 -24.42 -10.73 28.71
C GLU A 143 -25.03 -9.33 28.87
N PHE A 144 -26.04 -9.04 28.06
CA PHE A 144 -26.99 -7.95 28.28
C PHE A 144 -28.19 -8.49 29.07
N ALA A 145 -28.55 -7.86 30.20
CA ALA A 145 -29.95 -7.70 30.63
C ALA A 145 -30.08 -6.73 31.84
N GLN A 146 -31.05 -5.81 31.68
CA GLN A 146 -31.85 -5.00 32.64
C GLN A 146 -31.26 -4.56 33.99
#